data_AF-A0A498FL19-F1
#
_entry.id   AF-A0A498FL19-F1
#
_cell.length_a   1.000
_cell.length_b   1.000
_cell.length_c   1.000
_cell.angle_alpha   90.00
_cell.angle_beta   90.00
_cell.angle_gamma   90.00
#
_symmetry.space_group_name_H-M   'P 1'
#
loop_
_entity.id
_entity.type
_entity.pdbx_description
1 polymer ?
#
loop_
_entity_poly.entity_id
_entity_poly.type
_entity_poly.pdbx_seq_one_letter_code
_entity_poly.pdbx_strand_id
1 'polypeptide(L)'
;MVPSRSAVDDEIAGFRENATKTNSLVDRLKAITLPDPDDAADDLGRYVETKKRADELDAKIAETDRLIDEIVYDLYDLTEEEIEIVEEAVAE
;
A
#
# COMPACT_ATOMS: atom_id res chain seq x y z
N MET A 1 17.98 26.22 57.29
CA MET A 1 18.72 25.68 56.13
C MET A 1 17.91 24.50 55.62
N VAL A 2 17.08 24.74 54.60
CA VAL A 2 16.10 23.77 54.06
C VAL A 2 16.38 23.67 52.55
N PRO A 3 16.40 22.47 51.97
CA PRO A 3 16.81 22.24 50.58
C PRO A 3 15.66 22.61 49.62
N SER A 4 15.96 23.26 48.50
CA SER A 4 15.01 23.49 47.39
C SER A 4 15.65 22.96 46.10
N ARG A 5 15.28 21.75 45.64
CA ARG A 5 14.13 21.40 44.78
C ARG A 5 14.36 21.81 43.31
N SER A 6 14.53 20.75 42.49
CA SER A 6 14.25 20.61 41.06
C SER A 6 14.64 21.73 40.09
N ALA A 7 15.66 21.44 39.28
CA ALA A 7 15.73 21.92 37.89
C ALA A 7 15.76 20.68 36.99
N VAL A 8 14.67 19.94 37.00
CA VAL A 8 14.37 18.95 35.97
C VAL A 8 13.05 19.42 35.37
N ASP A 9 13.11 20.53 34.63
CA ASP A 9 11.97 21.01 33.87
C ASP A 9 12.19 20.68 32.40
N ASP A 10 11.46 19.65 32.00
CA ASP A 10 11.00 19.27 30.66
C ASP A 10 12.01 19.26 29.49
N GLU A 11 12.77 18.16 29.43
CA GLU A 11 13.36 17.68 28.18
C GLU A 11 12.37 16.72 27.51
N ILE A 12 11.68 17.16 26.45
CA ILE A 12 10.90 16.27 25.58
C ILE A 12 11.75 15.94 24.35
N ALA A 13 12.04 14.66 24.14
CA ALA A 13 12.73 14.11 22.97
C ALA A 13 14.06 14.83 22.61
N GLY A 14 14.84 15.25 23.61
CA GLY A 14 16.16 15.87 23.40
C GLY A 14 16.14 17.38 23.14
N PHE A 15 15.01 18.05 23.31
CA PHE A 15 14.89 19.50 23.15
C PHE A 15 14.88 20.20 24.51
N ARG A 16 15.77 21.17 24.69
CA ARG A 16 15.79 22.10 25.84
C ARG A 16 15.02 23.36 25.47
N GLU A 17 14.16 23.85 26.36
CA GLU A 17 13.38 25.10 26.15
C GLU A 17 14.25 26.31 25.80
N ASN A 18 15.49 26.37 26.31
CA ASN A 18 16.44 27.46 26.03
C ASN A 18 17.55 27.01 25.06
N ALA A 19 17.17 26.65 23.83
CA ALA A 19 18.12 26.34 22.75
C ALA A 19 18.71 27.62 22.13
N THR A 20 20.03 27.79 22.16
CA THR A 20 20.77 28.94 21.60
C THR A 20 20.93 28.93 20.08
N LYS A 21 20.33 27.95 19.37
CA LYS A 21 20.30 27.95 17.90
C LYS A 21 19.01 28.62 17.42
N THR A 22 19.17 29.76 16.76
CA THR A 22 18.11 30.55 16.11
C THR A 22 17.62 29.89 14.82
N ASN A 23 17.31 28.59 14.83
CA ASN A 23 16.50 28.00 13.79
C ASN A 23 15.31 27.29 14.43
N SER A 24 14.18 27.98 14.46
CA SER A 24 12.91 27.38 14.89
C SER A 24 12.63 26.11 14.08
N LEU A 25 11.83 25.20 14.65
CA LEU A 25 11.27 24.07 13.88
C LEU A 25 10.61 24.55 12.59
N VAL A 26 10.00 25.74 12.62
CA VAL A 26 9.42 26.42 11.46
C VAL A 26 10.46 26.79 10.42
N ASP A 27 11.65 27.26 10.82
CA ASP A 27 12.72 27.64 9.89
C ASP A 27 13.31 26.41 9.20
N ARG A 28 13.37 25.28 9.90
CA ARG A 28 13.77 23.99 9.33
C ARG A 28 12.74 23.46 8.34
N LEU A 29 11.44 23.61 8.65
CA LEU A 29 10.37 23.23 7.73
C LEU A 29 10.38 24.08 6.46
N LYS A 30 10.62 25.39 6.58
CA LYS A 30 10.76 26.29 5.42
C LYS A 30 11.99 25.99 4.58
N ALA A 31 13.04 25.44 5.19
CA ALA A 31 14.27 25.05 4.52
C ALA A 31 14.20 23.66 3.88
N ILE A 32 13.09 22.91 4.02
CA ILE A 32 12.93 21.63 3.36
C ILE A 32 12.72 21.88 1.85
N THR A 33 13.56 21.28 1.02
CA THR A 33 13.34 21.27 -0.43
C THR A 33 12.43 20.09 -0.74
N LEU A 34 11.24 20.37 -1.26
CA LEU A 34 10.38 19.34 -1.80
C LEU A 34 10.84 18.97 -3.22
N PRO A 35 10.78 17.68 -3.61
CA PRO A 35 11.00 17.29 -5.00
C PRO A 35 9.95 17.95 -5.90
N ASP A 36 10.29 18.11 -7.18
CA ASP A 36 9.33 18.64 -8.15
C ASP A 36 8.17 17.64 -8.29
N PRO A 37 6.90 18.04 -8.14
CA PRO A 37 5.77 17.15 -8.39
C PRO A 37 5.78 16.57 -9.82
N ASP A 38 6.35 17.28 -10.79
CA ASP A 38 6.47 16.80 -12.17
C ASP A 38 7.44 15.60 -12.26
N ASP A 39 8.47 15.53 -11.40
CA ASP A 39 9.41 14.39 -11.35
C ASP A 39 8.71 13.08 -10.93
N ALA A 40 7.65 13.18 -10.11
CA ALA A 40 6.88 12.02 -9.64
C ALA A 40 5.67 11.68 -10.53
N ALA A 41 5.23 12.62 -11.38
CA ALA A 41 4.04 12.47 -12.21
C ALA A 41 4.21 11.37 -13.27
N ASP A 42 5.37 11.33 -13.93
CA ASP A 42 5.68 10.33 -14.96
C ASP A 42 5.74 8.91 -14.37
N ASP A 43 6.39 8.75 -13.22
CA ASP A 43 6.48 7.48 -12.50
C ASP A 43 5.10 6.96 -12.08
N LEU A 44 4.28 7.84 -11.52
CA LEU A 44 2.92 7.50 -11.12
C LEU A 44 2.05 7.15 -12.34
N GLY A 45 2.22 7.87 -13.45
CA GLY A 45 1.55 7.58 -14.71
C GLY A 45 1.84 6.17 -15.22
N ARG A 46 3.13 5.78 -15.24
CA ARG A 46 3.55 4.42 -15.63
C ARG A 46 2.97 3.35 -14.70
N TYR A 47 2.94 3.61 -13.40
CA TYR A 47 2.35 2.69 -12.43
C TYR A 47 0.85 2.49 -12.69
N VAL A 48 0.10 3.58 -12.90
CA VAL A 48 -1.34 3.51 -13.18
C VAL A 48 -1.63 2.75 -14.47
N GLU A 49 -0.86 2.98 -15.54
CA GLU A 49 -1.00 2.24 -16.79
C GLU A 49 -0.72 0.75 -16.60
N THR A 50 0.36 0.41 -15.89
CA THR A 50 0.75 -0.97 -15.60
C THR A 50 -0.33 -1.67 -14.78
N LYS A 51 -0.87 -0.99 -13.75
CA LYS A 51 -1.96 -1.53 -12.93
C LYS A 51 -3.20 -1.78 -13.76
N LYS A 52 -3.61 -0.84 -14.61
CA LYS A 52 -4.75 -1.01 -15.50
C LYS A 52 -4.57 -2.23 -16.41
N ARG A 53 -3.37 -2.42 -16.97
CA ARG A 53 -3.05 -3.60 -17.78
C ARG A 53 -3.10 -4.90 -16.97
N ALA A 54 -2.69 -4.88 -15.72
CA ALA A 54 -2.81 -6.03 -14.83
C ALA A 54 -4.28 -6.37 -14.59
N ASP A 55 -5.12 -5.39 -14.24
CA ASP A 55 -6.56 -5.59 -14.05
C ASP A 55 -7.24 -6.15 -15.31
N GLU A 56 -6.85 -5.68 -16.50
CA GLU A 56 -7.32 -6.22 -17.79
C GLU A 56 -6.89 -7.67 -18.04
N LEU A 57 -5.70 -8.06 -17.59
CA LEU A 57 -5.20 -9.43 -17.71
C LEU A 57 -5.90 -10.36 -16.72
N ASP A 58 -6.10 -9.92 -15.48
CA ASP A 58 -6.82 -10.69 -14.47
C ASP A 58 -8.25 -11.00 -14.92
N ALA A 59 -8.92 -10.02 -15.56
CA ALA A 59 -10.24 -10.23 -16.14
C ALA A 59 -10.24 -11.29 -17.26
N LYS A 60 -9.21 -11.31 -18.10
CA LYS A 60 -9.07 -12.31 -19.17
C LYS A 60 -8.74 -13.69 -18.63
N ILE A 61 -7.94 -13.78 -17.57
CA ILE A 61 -7.64 -15.05 -16.89
C ILE A 61 -8.95 -15.61 -16.34
N ALA A 62 -9.71 -14.82 -15.58
CA ALA A 62 -11.00 -15.26 -15.04
C ALA A 62 -12.05 -15.63 -16.10
N GLU A 63 -12.02 -14.98 -17.28
CA GLU A 63 -12.83 -15.41 -18.42
C GLU A 63 -12.35 -16.74 -19.00
N THR A 64 -11.03 -16.91 -19.14
CA THR A 64 -10.43 -18.12 -19.68
C THR A 64 -10.65 -19.31 -18.76
N ASP A 65 -10.52 -19.15 -17.44
CA ASP A 65 -10.75 -20.21 -16.46
C ASP A 65 -12.19 -20.74 -16.56
N ARG A 66 -13.18 -19.84 -16.61
CA ARG A 66 -14.59 -20.22 -16.80
C ARG A 66 -14.84 -20.97 -18.11
N LEU A 67 -14.20 -20.53 -19.20
CA LEU A 67 -14.32 -21.21 -20.50
C LEU A 67 -13.64 -22.59 -20.47
N ILE A 68 -12.53 -22.74 -19.75
CA ILE A 68 -11.88 -24.03 -19.56
C ILE A 68 -12.81 -24.97 -18.81
N ASP A 69 -13.43 -24.51 -17.72
CA ASP A 69 -14.36 -25.32 -16.93
C ASP A 69 -15.54 -25.79 -17.78
N GLU A 70 -16.19 -24.88 -18.53
CA GLU A 70 -17.28 -25.21 -19.46
C GLU A 70 -16.86 -26.27 -20.49
N ILE A 71 -15.70 -26.08 -21.13
CA ILE A 71 -15.17 -27.03 -22.12
C ILE A 71 -14.89 -28.39 -21.48
N VAL A 72 -14.35 -28.43 -20.26
CA VAL A 72 -14.05 -29.68 -19.56
C VAL A 72 -15.33 -30.41 -19.17
N TYR A 73 -16.34 -29.69 -18.67
CA TYR A 73 -17.63 -30.27 -18.32
C TYR A 73 -18.33 -30.87 -19.54
N ASP A 74 -18.33 -30.14 -20.66
CA ASP A 74 -18.88 -30.61 -21.93
C ASP A 74 -18.10 -31.81 -22.49
N LEU A 75 -16.78 -31.80 -22.41
CA LEU A 75 -15.93 -32.87 -22.97
C LEU A 75 -16.16 -34.23 -22.28
N TYR A 76 -16.50 -34.20 -21.00
CA TYR A 76 -16.67 -35.39 -20.17
C TYR A 76 -18.14 -35.65 -19.82
N ASP A 77 -19.09 -34.90 -20.39
CA ASP A 77 -20.53 -34.99 -20.14
C ASP A 77 -20.88 -35.02 -18.64
N LEU A 78 -20.24 -34.15 -17.83
CA LEU A 78 -20.45 -34.14 -16.38
C LEU A 78 -21.89 -33.76 -16.02
N THR A 79 -22.42 -34.45 -15.01
CA THR A 79 -23.67 -34.08 -14.36
C THR A 79 -23.49 -32.93 -13.37
N GLU A 80 -24.58 -32.26 -12.98
CA GLU A 80 -24.55 -31.19 -11.97
C GLU A 80 -23.93 -31.66 -10.64
N GLU A 81 -24.18 -32.91 -10.22
CA GLU A 81 -23.59 -33.50 -9.01
C GLU A 81 -22.08 -33.69 -9.13
N GLU A 82 -21.59 -34.09 -10.31
CA GLU A 82 -20.15 -34.26 -10.55
C GLU A 82 -19.41 -32.92 -10.64
N ILE A 83 -20.06 -31.89 -11.20
CA ILE A 83 -19.53 -30.52 -11.24
C ILE A 83 -19.35 -29.99 -9.82
N GLU A 84 -20.37 -30.13 -8.95
CA GLU A 84 -20.30 -29.65 -7.55
C GLU A 84 -19.10 -30.25 -6.80
N ILE A 85 -18.85 -31.55 -6.97
CA ILE A 85 -17.70 -32.24 -6.35
C ILE A 85 -16.36 -31.69 -6.86
N VAL A 86 -16.26 -31.40 -8.16
CA VAL A 86 -15.05 -30.83 -8.76
C VAL A 86 -14.82 -29.41 -8.27
N GLU A 87 -15.85 -28.57 -8.22
CA GLU A 87 -15.75 -27.20 -7.73
C GLU A 87 -15.37 -27.15 -6.25
N GLU A 88 -15.94 -28.02 -5.40
CA GLU A 88 -15.56 -28.13 -3.99
C GLU A 88 -14.08 -28.53 -3.82
N ALA A 89 -13.57 -29.41 -4.67
CA ALA A 89 -12.19 -29.88 -4.63
C ALA A 89 -11.16 -28.82 -5.08
N VAL A 90 -11.58 -27.84 -5.89
CA VAL A 90 -10.70 -26.81 -6.47
C VAL A 90 -10.72 -25.50 -5.68
N ALA A 91 -11.72 -25.27 -4.81
CA ALA A 91 -11.93 -24.02 -4.07
C ALA A 91 -10.92 -23.69 -2.93
N GLU A 92 -9.72 -24.30 -2.89
CA GLU A 92 -8.64 -24.04 -1.90
C GLU A 92 -7.64 -22.94 -2.32
#